data_AF-A0A2D5MMU4-F1
#
_entry.id   AF-A0A2D5MMU4-F1
#
_cell.length_a   1.000
_cell.length_b   1.000
_cell.length_c   1.000
_cell.angle_alpha   90.00
_cell.angle_beta   90.00
_cell.angle_gamma   90.00
#
_symmetry.space_group_name_H-M   'P 1'
#
loop_
_entity.id
_entity.type
_entity.pdbx_description
1 polymer ?
#
loop_
_entity_poly.entity_id
_entity_poly.type
_entity_poly.pdbx_seq_one_letter_code
_entity_poly.pdbx_strand_id
1 'polypeptide(L)'
;MTNFLVIGGAILVLVLALYILPWLLSIVGAISALIWWLVVIPVVGTVLGLFFSYVIKRVILSKGSPYRDSPVITLGAVVMGWLIVLISSFG
;
A
#
# COMPACT_ATOMS: atom_id res chain seq x y z
N MET A 1 -2.30 -26.78 -47.41
CA MET A 1 -2.56 -25.32 -47.34
C MET A 1 -3.21 -24.92 -46.01
N THR A 2 -4.19 -25.67 -45.50
CA THR A 2 -4.86 -25.45 -44.20
C THR A 2 -3.92 -25.34 -42.99
N ASN A 3 -2.92 -26.22 -42.87
CA ASN A 3 -1.98 -26.17 -41.73
C ASN A 3 -1.12 -24.90 -41.69
N PHE A 4 -0.76 -24.34 -42.86
CA PHE A 4 0.04 -23.10 -42.93
C PHE A 4 -0.76 -21.88 -42.47
N LEU A 5 -2.05 -21.79 -42.82
CA LEU A 5 -2.92 -20.71 -42.35
C LEU A 5 -3.19 -20.80 -40.85
N VAL A 6 -3.35 -22.02 -40.31
CA VAL A 6 -3.54 -22.23 -38.87
C VAL A 6 -2.27 -21.87 -38.09
N ILE A 7 -1.09 -22.28 -38.58
CA ILE A 7 0.20 -21.93 -37.95
C ILE A 7 0.44 -20.42 -38.05
N GLY A 8 0.23 -19.81 -39.22
CA GLY A 8 0.36 -18.36 -39.40
C GLY A 8 -0.60 -17.56 -38.52
N GLY A 9 -1.86 -18.00 -38.42
CA GLY A 9 -2.85 -17.40 -37.52
C GLY A 9 -2.47 -17.54 -36.04
N ALA A 10 -1.97 -18.71 -35.62
CA ALA A 10 -1.52 -18.92 -34.24
C ALA A 10 -0.32 -18.03 -33.89
N ILE A 11 0.65 -17.87 -34.80
CA ILE A 11 1.79 -16.98 -34.62
C ILE A 11 1.32 -15.52 -34.51
N LEU A 12 0.39 -15.09 -35.37
CA LEU A 12 -0.16 -13.73 -35.33
C LEU A 12 -0.84 -13.44 -33.98
N VAL A 13 -1.65 -14.37 -33.48
CA VAL A 13 -2.32 -14.25 -32.17
C VAL A 13 -1.30 -14.18 -31.04
N LEU A 14 -0.25 -15.02 -31.07
CA LEU A 14 0.79 -15.01 -30.05
C LEU A 14 1.56 -13.67 -30.04
N VAL A 15 1.92 -13.15 -31.21
CA VAL A 15 2.60 -11.85 -31.34
C VAL A 15 1.71 -10.73 -30.79
N LEU A 16 0.42 -10.74 -31.12
CA LEU A 16 -0.52 -9.74 -30.62
C LEU A 16 -0.69 -9.84 -29.09
N ALA A 17 -0.77 -11.05 -28.55
CA ALA A 17 -0.84 -11.27 -27.11
C ALA A 17 0.40 -10.74 -26.38
N LEU A 18 1.60 -11.03 -26.90
CA LEU A 18 2.85 -10.52 -26.34
C LEU A 18 2.97 -9.00 -26.48
N TYR A 19 2.42 -8.41 -27.54
CA TYR A 19 2.38 -6.96 -27.71
C TYR A 19 1.48 -6.26 -26.66
N ILE A 20 0.36 -6.88 -26.29
CA ILE A 20 -0.60 -6.33 -25.31
C ILE A 20 -0.15 -6.60 -23.87
N LEU A 21 0.62 -7.67 -23.63
CA LEU A 21 1.03 -8.10 -22.30
C LEU A 21 1.70 -6.99 -21.44
N PRO A 22 2.64 -6.16 -21.95
CA PRO A 22 3.24 -5.08 -21.17
C PRO A 22 2.23 -4.05 -20.67
N TRP A 23 1.21 -3.75 -21.48
CA TRP A 23 0.13 -2.84 -21.08
C TRP A 23 -0.70 -3.42 -19.95
N LEU A 24 -1.01 -4.72 -20.02
CA LEU A 24 -1.74 -5.41 -18.96
C LEU A 24 -0.97 -5.40 -17.64
N LEU A 25 0.33 -5.71 -17.69
CA LEU A 25 1.21 -5.67 -16.52
C LEU A 25 1.35 -4.26 -15.94
N SER A 26 1.40 -3.24 -16.79
CA SER A 26 1.44 -1.83 -16.35
C SER A 26 0.19 -1.43 -15.57
N ILE A 27 -1.00 -1.83 -16.03
CA ILE A 27 -2.27 -1.57 -15.34
C ILE A 27 -2.28 -2.26 -13.97
N VAL A 28 -1.87 -3.53 -13.91
CA VAL A 28 -1.79 -4.28 -12.64
C VAL A 28 -0.81 -3.62 -11.68
N GLY A 29 0.36 -3.18 -12.18
CA GLY A 29 1.34 -2.46 -11.39
C GLY A 29 0.80 -1.13 -10.86
N ALA A 30 0.10 -0.36 -11.68
CA ALA A 30 -0.52 0.90 -11.28
C ALA A 30 -1.59 0.69 -10.20
N ILE A 31 -2.45 -0.32 -10.35
CA ILE A 31 -3.47 -0.66 -9.34
C ILE A 31 -2.80 -1.10 -8.03
N SER A 32 -1.76 -1.94 -8.11
CA SER A 32 -1.01 -2.38 -6.93
C SER A 32 -0.38 -1.21 -6.18
N ALA A 33 0.23 -0.27 -6.91
CA ALA A 33 0.78 0.95 -6.32
C ALA A 33 -0.33 1.78 -5.66
N LEU A 34 -1.47 1.93 -6.32
CA LEU A 34 -2.61 2.68 -5.78
C LEU A 34 -3.14 2.05 -4.48
N ILE A 35 -3.27 0.73 -4.43
CA ILE A 35 -3.67 -0.02 -3.23
C ILE A 35 -2.63 0.17 -2.12
N TRP A 36 -1.35 0.09 -2.44
CA TRP A 36 -0.28 0.32 -1.46
C TRP A 36 -0.40 1.70 -0.82
N TRP A 37 -0.52 2.73 -1.65
CA TRP A 37 -0.56 4.13 -1.22
C TRP A 37 -1.86 4.53 -0.52
N LEU A 38 -3.01 4.04 -0.98
CA LEU A 38 -4.32 4.47 -0.48
C LEU A 38 -4.91 3.55 0.59
N VAL A 39 -4.43 2.31 0.69
CA VAL A 39 -4.98 1.33 1.62
C VAL A 39 -3.92 0.85 2.58
N VAL A 40 -2.83 0.27 2.10
CA VAL A 40 -1.85 -0.38 2.98
C VAL A 40 -1.17 0.63 3.90
N ILE A 41 -0.63 1.72 3.33
CA ILE A 41 0.06 2.75 4.12
C ILE A 41 -0.88 3.38 5.16
N PRO A 42 -2.09 3.86 4.82
CA PRO A 42 -3.03 4.39 5.80
C PRO A 42 -3.42 3.39 6.88
N VAL A 43 -3.71 2.14 6.52
CA VAL A 43 -4.17 1.13 7.47
C VAL A 43 -3.05 0.75 8.44
N VAL A 44 -1.88 0.35 7.92
CA VAL A 44 -0.74 -0.07 8.74
C VAL A 44 -0.23 1.09 9.58
N GLY A 45 -0.11 2.29 8.98
CA GLY A 45 0.32 3.50 9.67
C GLY A 45 -0.63 3.88 10.80
N THR A 46 -1.94 3.76 10.59
CA THR A 46 -2.94 4.04 11.64
C THR A 46 -2.85 3.02 12.77
N VAL A 47 -2.74 1.72 12.47
CA VAL A 47 -2.60 0.68 13.49
C VAL A 47 -1.34 0.90 14.34
N LEU A 48 -0.20 1.18 13.71
CA LEU A 48 1.04 1.49 14.42
C LEU A 48 0.90 2.75 15.26
N GLY A 49 0.29 3.81 14.72
CA GLY A 49 0.12 5.06 15.46
C GLY A 49 -0.85 4.94 16.63
N LEU A 50 -1.92 4.15 16.51
CA LEU A 50 -2.81 3.84 17.63
C LEU A 50 -2.08 3.01 18.70
N PHE A 51 -1.23 2.07 18.30
CA PHE A 51 -0.38 1.33 19.22
C PHE A 51 0.56 2.26 19.99
N PHE A 52 1.25 3.17 19.31
CA PHE A 52 2.10 4.16 19.98
C PHE A 52 1.30 5.09 20.89
N SER A 53 0.13 5.57 20.44
CA SER A 53 -0.75 6.40 21.26
C SER A 53 -1.14 5.68 22.55
N TYR A 54 -1.52 4.40 22.44
CA TYR A 54 -1.87 3.57 23.58
C TYR A 54 -0.69 3.45 24.56
N VAL A 55 0.52 3.15 24.07
CA VAL A 55 1.73 3.03 24.89
C VAL A 55 2.04 4.36 25.58
N ILE A 56 2.02 5.49 24.86
CA ILE A 56 2.28 6.82 25.43
C ILE A 56 1.28 7.11 26.55
N LYS A 57 -0.02 6.89 26.30
CA LYS A 57 -1.07 7.19 27.27
C LYS A 57 -1.05 6.26 28.48
N ARG A 58 -0.76 4.97 28.30
CA ARG A 58 -0.81 3.98 29.39
C ARG A 58 0.48 3.90 30.19
N VAL A 59 1.62 3.94 29.52
CA VAL A 59 2.94 3.60 30.10
C VAL A 59 3.75 4.86 30.42
N ILE A 60 3.75 5.86 29.53
CA ILE A 60 4.61 7.04 29.67
C ILE A 60 3.93 8.13 30.52
N LEU A 61 2.66 8.41 30.25
CA LEU A 61 1.92 9.44 30.98
C LEU A 61 1.43 8.96 32.34
N SER A 62 1.58 9.83 33.35
CA SER A 62 1.04 9.61 34.68
C SER A 62 -0.50 9.55 34.66
N LYS A 63 -1.09 8.80 35.60
CA LYS A 63 -2.54 8.55 35.63
C LYS A 63 -3.39 9.82 35.72
N GLY A 64 -2.88 10.89 36.32
CA GLY A 64 -3.56 12.18 36.45
C GLY A 64 -3.19 13.21 35.39
N SER A 65 -2.42 12.84 34.36
CA SER A 65 -2.02 13.79 33.32
C SER A 65 -3.25 14.24 32.50
N PRO A 66 -3.50 15.55 32.38
CA PRO A 66 -4.60 16.08 31.56
C PRO A 66 -4.42 15.76 30.08
N TYR A 67 -3.20 15.39 29.66
CA TYR A 67 -2.90 15.01 28.29
C TYR A 67 -3.25 13.56 27.96
N ARG A 68 -3.56 12.72 28.95
CA ARG A 68 -3.82 11.29 28.74
C ARG A 68 -5.02 11.05 27.82
N ASP A 69 -6.05 11.86 27.95
CA ASP A 69 -7.26 11.78 27.11
C ASP A 69 -7.22 12.77 25.95
N SER A 70 -6.10 13.49 25.77
CA SER A 70 -5.97 14.45 24.68
C SER A 70 -5.98 13.73 23.31
N PRO A 71 -6.80 14.20 22.35
CA PRO A 71 -6.80 13.68 20.99
C PRO A 71 -5.52 14.02 20.24
N VAL A 72 -4.78 15.06 20.67
CA VAL A 72 -3.53 15.51 20.03
C VAL A 72 -2.47 14.42 20.06
N ILE A 73 -2.36 13.66 21.16
CA ILE A 73 -1.41 12.55 21.26
C ILE A 73 -1.78 11.43 20.28
N THR A 74 -3.07 11.12 20.13
CA THR A 74 -3.53 10.11 19.18
C THR A 74 -3.24 10.54 17.75
N LEU A 75 -3.60 11.77 17.39
CA LEU A 75 -3.35 12.30 16.04
C LEU A 75 -1.86 12.35 15.72
N GLY A 76 -1.04 12.87 16.65
CA GLY A 76 0.40 12.92 16.48
C GLY A 76 1.01 11.54 16.30
N ALA A 77 0.59 10.55 17.10
CA ALA A 77 1.06 9.19 16.97
C ALA A 77 0.60 8.52 15.65
N VAL A 78 -0.62 8.77 15.19
CA VAL A 78 -1.12 8.30 13.88
C VAL A 78 -0.29 8.90 12.74
N VAL A 79 -0.06 10.21 12.74
CA VAL A 79 0.78 10.87 11.72
C VAL A 79 2.20 10.29 11.73
N MET A 80 2.80 10.08 12.91
CA MET A 80 4.11 9.45 13.02
C MET A 80 4.10 8.00 12.53
N GLY A 81 3.04 7.24 12.83
CA GLY A 81 2.87 5.88 12.32
C GLY A 81 2.82 5.83 10.79
N TRP A 82 2.13 6.78 10.16
CA TRP A 82 2.11 6.92 8.71
C TRP A 82 3.49 7.26 8.15
N LEU A 83 4.21 8.21 8.77
CA LEU A 83 5.55 8.59 8.34
C LEU A 83 6.53 7.41 8.42
N ILE A 84 6.46 6.59 9.46
CA ILE A 84 7.29 5.38 9.59
C ILE A 84 7.04 4.45 8.41
N VAL A 85 5.77 4.12 8.14
CA VAL A 85 5.41 3.20 7.04
C VAL A 85 5.79 3.77 5.67
N LEU A 86 5.62 5.08 5.48
CA LEU A 86 6.04 5.78 4.26
C LEU A 86 7.54 5.66 4.05
N ILE A 87 8.35 6.03 5.04
CA ILE A 87 9.82 5.97 4.95
C ILE A 87 10.27 4.53 4.70
N SER A 88 9.69 3.56 5.40
CA SER A 88 9.99 2.14 5.19
C SER A 88 9.58 1.60 3.82
N SER A 89 8.65 2.27 3.12
CA SER A 89 8.25 1.89 1.75
C SER A 89 9.24 2.37 0.68
N PHE A 90 10.21 3.22 1.03
CA PHE A 90 11.25 3.73 0.13
C PHE A 90 12.64 3.14 0.39
N GLY A 91 12.79 2.32 1.43
CA GLY A 91 14.03 1.68 1.84
C GLY A 91 14.27 0.32 1.18
#